data_AF-A0A381YIR2-F1
#
_entry.id   AF-A0A381YIR2-F1
#
_cell.length_a   1.000
_cell.length_b   1.000
_cell.length_c   1.000
_cell.angle_alpha   90.00
_cell.angle_beta   90.00
_cell.angle_gamma   90.00
#
_symmetry.space_group_name_H-M   'P 1'
#
loop_
_entity.id
_entity.type
_entity.pdbx_description
1 polymer ?
#
loop_
_entity_poly.entity_id
_entity_poly.type
_entity_poly.pdbx_seq_one_letter_code
_entity_poly.pdbx_strand_id
1 'polypeptide(L)'
;MFNRVSHQNRPSGRESSVVFHATALILLTGASSISVATQTGADENVAAALKTRAISAALEHVELHRDSTTAFLAHIAAIVSPSGQEHERAEAVAARMRDIGLTSVLVDETPNAIGVIPGSSGQSLVFISTLDDLATVADHQRAATTSPHVDGDRLFGPGTNTSSSTASILAAAEALVASGFRPEHDLVFAAVAQEETGLIGMKVVYEAFQDRAVGFVDVLGDGRRISYGAIGIHWWRVIATGPPGHSLSGGLPNVNQAIGRAVDRILQIPLPAAHQDSRTIVNVAMLQSGAVFNHKPATGWFSLDIRSLDMNVIDTIEAGVNSVLSDVSSETGIQLEMQPFQLTPSGQIPGARESALVTTAEAISRHLGLEPTLSNSGSSNMNVALGNGSLAIGLGGSRGGKRAEVGEWADVPAMLRTATHVVLLAATIGGG
;
A
#
# COMPACT_ATOMS: atom_id res chain seq x y z
N MET A 1 26.25 26.00 56.43
CA MET A 1 26.41 25.62 57.86
C MET A 1 25.12 26.03 58.56
N PHE A 2 24.45 25.08 59.20
CA PHE A 2 23.06 25.12 59.71
C PHE A 2 22.90 25.86 61.05
N ASN A 3 21.76 26.56 61.24
CA ASN A 3 20.76 26.46 62.34
C ASN A 3 20.00 27.81 62.53
N ARG A 4 18.69 27.91 62.27
CA ARG A 4 17.47 27.53 63.06
C ARG A 4 17.29 28.29 64.39
N VAL A 5 16.13 28.95 64.54
CA VAL A 5 15.15 29.02 65.69
C VAL A 5 14.06 30.05 65.28
N SER A 6 12.88 29.65 64.79
CA SER A 6 11.54 29.51 65.44
C SER A 6 10.92 30.74 66.09
N HIS A 7 9.70 31.12 65.68
CA HIS A 7 8.55 31.30 66.58
C HIS A 7 7.20 31.39 65.82
N GLN A 8 6.20 30.67 66.35
CA GLN A 8 4.78 30.72 65.99
C GLN A 8 4.07 31.89 66.68
N ASN A 9 3.07 32.51 66.02
CA ASN A 9 1.71 32.67 66.55
C ASN A 9 0.72 33.25 65.51
N ARG A 10 -0.46 32.62 65.42
CA ARG A 10 -1.71 32.99 64.71
C ARG A 10 -2.60 33.89 65.63
N PRO A 11 -3.87 34.28 65.30
CA PRO A 11 -4.57 34.51 64.01
C PRO A 11 -5.41 35.82 63.96
N SER A 12 -5.90 36.19 62.76
CA SER A 12 -7.24 36.76 62.43
C SER A 12 -7.15 37.19 60.96
N GLY A 13 -8.06 36.97 60.02
CA GLY A 13 -9.48 36.62 60.04
C GLY A 13 -10.10 37.50 58.95
N ARG A 14 -10.46 36.91 57.78
CA ARG A 14 -11.58 37.31 56.90
C ARG A 14 -11.55 36.54 55.57
N GLU A 15 -12.49 35.60 55.52
CA GLU A 15 -13.41 35.25 54.43
C GLU A 15 -13.17 35.87 53.04
N SER A 16 -13.05 35.01 52.03
CA SER A 16 -13.55 35.23 50.67
C SER A 16 -13.81 33.86 50.03
N SER A 17 -15.07 33.45 50.05
CA SER A 17 -15.57 32.25 49.39
C SER A 17 -15.66 32.48 47.88
N VAL A 18 -14.86 31.76 47.09
CA VAL A 18 -15.12 31.59 45.65
C VAL A 18 -15.58 30.16 45.44
N VAL A 19 -16.86 30.04 45.10
CA VAL A 19 -17.53 28.80 44.71
C VAL A 19 -17.09 28.47 43.29
N PHE A 20 -16.24 27.46 43.12
CA PHE A 20 -16.05 26.82 41.82
C PHE A 20 -17.23 25.89 41.54
N HIS A 21 -18.06 26.24 40.57
CA HIS A 21 -18.99 25.32 39.95
C HIS A 21 -18.19 24.29 39.16
N ALA A 22 -18.18 23.04 39.62
CA ALA A 22 -17.77 21.90 38.83
C ALA A 22 -18.89 21.57 37.83
N THR A 23 -18.74 22.02 36.59
CA THR A 23 -19.65 21.67 35.49
C THR A 23 -18.91 20.75 34.52
N ALA A 24 -19.30 19.47 34.57
CA ALA A 24 -19.26 18.47 33.51
C ALA A 24 -18.05 18.44 32.56
N LEU A 25 -17.09 17.55 32.87
CA LEU A 25 -16.30 16.87 31.85
C LEU A 25 -16.93 15.49 31.61
N ILE A 26 -17.95 15.44 30.76
CA ILE A 26 -18.44 14.21 30.12
C ILE A 26 -18.42 14.50 28.63
N LEU A 27 -17.40 14.01 27.90
CA LEU A 27 -17.42 13.88 26.43
C LEU A 27 -16.22 13.09 25.87
N LEU A 28 -15.80 12.02 26.56
CA LEU A 28 -14.82 11.05 26.02
C LEU A 28 -15.30 9.60 26.00
N THR A 29 -16.56 9.34 26.38
CA THR A 29 -17.13 7.98 26.37
C THR A 29 -17.72 7.59 25.03
N GLY A 30 -18.03 8.54 24.14
CA GLY A 30 -18.73 8.29 22.87
C GLY A 30 -17.89 7.57 21.80
N ALA A 31 -16.65 8.02 21.56
CA ALA A 31 -15.81 7.43 20.52
C ALA A 31 -15.39 5.98 20.83
N SER A 32 -15.05 5.69 22.09
CA SER A 32 -14.67 4.34 22.52
C SER A 32 -15.86 3.37 22.50
N SER A 33 -17.08 3.83 22.83
CA SER A 33 -18.26 2.97 22.80
C SER A 33 -18.78 2.72 21.37
N ILE A 34 -18.65 3.70 20.47
CA ILE A 34 -18.92 3.50 19.03
C ILE A 34 -17.94 2.49 18.43
N SER A 35 -16.64 2.64 18.67
CA SER A 35 -15.61 1.71 18.16
C SER A 35 -15.81 0.27 18.66
N VAL A 36 -16.17 0.09 19.93
CA VAL A 36 -16.48 -1.24 20.50
C VAL A 36 -17.76 -1.82 19.90
N ALA A 37 -18.82 -1.01 19.72
CA ALA A 37 -20.07 -1.48 19.14
C ALA A 37 -19.91 -1.88 17.66
N THR A 38 -19.19 -1.07 16.86
CA THR A 38 -18.89 -1.39 15.45
C THR A 38 -18.06 -2.68 15.33
N GLN A 39 -17.11 -2.88 16.25
CA GLN A 39 -16.30 -4.09 16.24
C GLN A 39 -17.12 -5.33 16.63
N THR A 40 -17.99 -5.19 17.64
CA THR A 40 -18.89 -6.27 18.07
C THR A 40 -19.80 -6.70 16.92
N GLY A 41 -20.37 -5.76 16.16
CA GLY A 41 -21.18 -6.07 14.98
C GLY A 41 -20.39 -6.77 13.87
N ALA A 42 -19.13 -6.39 13.64
CA ALA A 42 -18.26 -7.07 12.68
C ALA A 42 -17.96 -8.52 13.10
N ASP A 43 -17.67 -8.77 14.38
CA ASP A 43 -17.45 -10.11 14.91
C ASP A 43 -18.71 -11.00 14.77
N GLU A 44 -19.90 -10.43 15.02
CA GLU A 44 -21.18 -11.11 14.82
C GLU A 44 -21.44 -11.46 13.35
N ASN A 45 -21.13 -10.55 12.42
CA ASN A 45 -21.29 -10.78 10.98
C ASN A 45 -20.34 -11.88 10.47
N VAL A 46 -19.08 -11.90 10.92
CA VAL A 46 -18.14 -12.98 10.61
C VAL A 46 -18.65 -14.31 11.18
N ALA A 47 -19.13 -14.33 12.42
CA ALA A 47 -19.70 -15.51 13.03
C ALA A 47 -20.99 -16.00 12.32
N ALA A 48 -21.77 -15.10 11.74
CA ALA A 48 -22.93 -15.44 10.93
C ALA A 48 -22.51 -16.06 9.58
N ALA A 49 -21.55 -15.46 8.88
CA ALA A 49 -21.02 -15.99 7.62
C ALA A 49 -20.48 -17.42 7.78
N LEU A 50 -19.77 -17.71 8.87
CA LEU A 50 -19.24 -19.04 9.18
C LEU A 50 -20.32 -20.12 9.38
N LYS A 51 -21.56 -19.74 9.71
CA LYS A 51 -22.69 -20.67 9.87
C LYS A 51 -23.38 -20.98 8.53
N THR A 52 -23.09 -20.23 7.48
CA THR A 52 -23.66 -20.46 6.15
C THR A 52 -22.98 -21.68 5.52
N ARG A 53 -23.78 -22.66 5.11
CA ARG A 53 -23.28 -23.92 4.53
C ARG A 53 -22.33 -23.70 3.35
N ALA A 54 -22.64 -22.73 2.48
CA ALA A 54 -21.78 -22.39 1.33
C ALA A 54 -20.40 -21.92 1.79
N ILE A 55 -20.34 -21.05 2.81
CA ILE A 55 -19.07 -20.53 3.33
C ILE A 55 -18.28 -21.62 4.04
N SER A 56 -18.92 -22.46 4.88
CA SER A 56 -18.21 -23.59 5.48
C SER A 56 -17.62 -24.53 4.42
N ALA A 57 -18.37 -24.80 3.35
CA ALA A 57 -17.90 -25.62 2.23
C ALA A 57 -16.77 -24.94 1.43
N ALA A 58 -16.81 -23.61 1.26
CA ALA A 58 -15.74 -22.85 0.62
C ALA A 58 -14.45 -22.91 1.44
N LEU A 59 -14.53 -22.72 2.76
CA LEU A 59 -13.36 -22.82 3.64
C LEU A 59 -12.74 -24.23 3.64
N GLU A 60 -13.58 -25.27 3.68
CA GLU A 60 -13.11 -26.66 3.52
C GLU A 60 -12.47 -26.88 2.15
N HIS A 61 -13.03 -26.28 1.08
CA HIS A 61 -12.48 -26.36 -0.27
C HIS A 61 -11.07 -25.78 -0.35
N VAL A 62 -10.81 -24.61 0.26
CA VAL A 62 -9.47 -23.99 0.30
C VAL A 62 -8.43 -24.96 0.89
N GLU A 63 -8.75 -25.60 2.02
CA GLU A 63 -7.84 -26.54 2.68
C GLU A 63 -7.63 -27.82 1.86
N LEU A 64 -8.70 -28.40 1.32
CA LEU A 64 -8.63 -29.62 0.50
C LEU A 64 -7.85 -29.43 -0.82
N HIS A 65 -7.80 -28.20 -1.34
CA HIS A 65 -7.13 -27.86 -2.60
C HIS A 65 -5.77 -27.17 -2.40
N ARG A 66 -5.16 -27.34 -1.22
CA ARG A 66 -3.80 -26.87 -0.92
C ARG A 66 -2.79 -27.21 -2.01
N ASP A 67 -2.73 -28.46 -2.43
CA ASP A 67 -1.69 -28.92 -3.36
C ASP A 67 -1.93 -28.40 -4.78
N SER A 68 -3.19 -28.35 -5.22
CA SER A 68 -3.58 -27.73 -6.49
C SER A 68 -3.21 -26.24 -6.52
N THR A 69 -3.52 -25.50 -5.45
CA THR A 69 -3.18 -24.09 -5.32
C THR A 69 -1.67 -23.87 -5.31
N THR A 70 -0.93 -24.74 -4.61
CA THR A 70 0.53 -24.69 -4.55
C THR A 70 1.16 -24.98 -5.92
N ALA A 71 0.62 -25.94 -6.67
CA ALA A 71 1.05 -26.24 -8.03
C ALA A 71 0.77 -25.07 -8.98
N PHE A 72 -0.41 -24.43 -8.85
CA PHE A 72 -0.73 -23.22 -9.60
C PHE A 72 0.23 -22.07 -9.29
N LEU A 73 0.52 -21.83 -7.99
CA LEU A 73 1.51 -20.85 -7.57
C LEU A 73 2.88 -21.14 -8.20
N ALA A 74 3.34 -22.39 -8.16
CA ALA A 74 4.60 -22.79 -8.77
C ALA A 74 4.64 -22.52 -10.27
N HIS A 75 3.53 -22.74 -10.97
CA HIS A 75 3.41 -22.47 -12.39
C HIS A 75 3.53 -20.97 -12.70
N ILE A 76 2.71 -20.11 -12.08
CA ILE A 76 2.75 -18.66 -12.38
C ILE A 76 4.04 -17.98 -11.89
N ALA A 77 4.63 -18.49 -10.81
CA ALA A 77 5.92 -18.02 -10.30
C ALA A 77 7.09 -18.41 -11.22
N ALA A 78 6.96 -19.44 -12.04
CA ALA A 78 7.99 -19.80 -13.02
C ALA A 78 7.97 -18.91 -14.27
N ILE A 79 6.86 -18.21 -14.53
CA ILE A 79 6.74 -17.27 -15.64
C ILE A 79 7.53 -16.01 -15.29
N VAL A 80 8.46 -15.59 -16.15
CA VAL A 80 9.26 -14.38 -15.93
C VAL A 80 8.40 -13.15 -16.25
N SER A 81 8.15 -12.31 -15.25
CA SER A 81 7.17 -11.21 -15.35
C SER A 81 7.68 -9.92 -14.70
N PRO A 82 8.82 -9.35 -15.15
CA PRO A 82 9.24 -8.05 -14.67
C PRO A 82 8.19 -7.00 -15.03
N SER A 83 8.12 -5.94 -14.23
CA SER A 83 7.20 -4.82 -14.48
C SER A 83 7.24 -4.32 -15.94
N GLY A 84 6.08 -4.27 -16.59
CA GLY A 84 5.89 -3.95 -18.01
C GLY A 84 5.95 -5.14 -18.99
N GLN A 85 6.15 -6.38 -18.51
CA GLN A 85 6.21 -7.60 -19.33
C GLN A 85 5.28 -8.72 -18.80
N GLU A 86 4.14 -8.36 -18.23
CA GLU A 86 3.29 -9.27 -17.45
C GLU A 86 2.33 -10.13 -18.27
N HIS A 87 2.24 -9.91 -19.59
CA HIS A 87 1.24 -10.54 -20.47
C HIS A 87 1.16 -12.08 -20.33
N GLU A 88 2.30 -12.78 -20.34
CA GLU A 88 2.29 -14.25 -20.26
C GLU A 88 1.72 -14.74 -18.91
N ARG A 89 2.08 -14.07 -17.82
CA ARG A 89 1.56 -14.40 -16.49
C ARG A 89 0.09 -14.03 -16.37
N ALA A 90 -0.32 -12.89 -16.93
CA ALA A 90 -1.70 -12.45 -16.99
C ALA A 90 -2.59 -13.48 -17.71
N GLU A 91 -2.13 -14.01 -18.85
CA GLU A 91 -2.86 -15.04 -19.60
C GLU A 91 -2.96 -16.37 -18.83
N ALA A 92 -1.90 -16.78 -18.13
CA ALA A 92 -1.96 -17.97 -17.27
C ALA A 92 -2.96 -17.80 -16.11
N VAL A 93 -3.00 -16.61 -15.50
CA VAL A 93 -3.99 -16.26 -14.47
C VAL A 93 -5.40 -16.23 -15.05
N ALA A 94 -5.61 -15.61 -16.21
CA ALA A 94 -6.90 -15.56 -16.88
C ALA A 94 -7.38 -16.96 -17.32
N ALA A 95 -6.48 -17.84 -17.77
CA ALA A 95 -6.81 -19.23 -18.04
C ALA A 95 -7.34 -19.92 -16.79
N ARG A 96 -6.65 -19.75 -15.64
CA ARG A 96 -7.12 -20.30 -14.36
C ARG A 96 -8.48 -19.72 -13.95
N MET A 97 -8.69 -18.42 -14.12
CA MET A 97 -9.99 -17.78 -13.85
C MET A 97 -11.12 -18.41 -14.68
N ARG A 98 -10.89 -18.71 -15.96
CA ARG A 98 -11.88 -19.40 -16.82
C ARG A 98 -12.13 -20.82 -16.35
N ASP A 99 -11.06 -21.56 -16.02
CA ASP A 99 -11.16 -22.96 -15.58
C ASP A 99 -11.97 -23.11 -14.28
N ILE A 100 -11.82 -22.18 -13.33
CA ILE A 100 -12.56 -22.19 -12.06
C ILE A 100 -13.99 -21.61 -12.20
N GLY A 101 -14.39 -21.20 -13.40
CA GLY A 101 -15.75 -20.76 -13.70
C GLY A 101 -16.04 -19.28 -13.42
N LEU A 102 -15.02 -18.42 -13.34
CA LEU A 102 -15.26 -16.97 -13.33
C LEU A 102 -15.83 -16.49 -14.66
N THR A 103 -16.63 -15.44 -14.60
CA THR A 103 -17.25 -14.80 -15.75
C THR A 103 -16.51 -13.54 -16.16
N SER A 104 -16.78 -13.04 -17.37
CA SER A 104 -16.19 -11.80 -17.91
C SER A 104 -14.65 -11.78 -17.86
N VAL A 105 -14.02 -12.95 -18.06
CA VAL A 105 -12.58 -13.09 -17.91
C VAL A 105 -11.83 -12.48 -19.08
N LEU A 106 -11.04 -11.45 -18.80
CA LEU A 106 -10.25 -10.72 -19.78
C LEU A 106 -8.81 -10.49 -19.31
N VAL A 107 -7.93 -10.31 -20.29
CA VAL A 107 -6.64 -9.65 -20.12
C VAL A 107 -6.76 -8.32 -20.88
N ASP A 108 -6.61 -7.19 -20.18
CA ASP A 108 -6.71 -5.86 -20.81
C ASP A 108 -5.39 -5.44 -21.47
N GLU A 109 -5.35 -4.23 -22.04
CA GLU A 109 -4.15 -3.70 -22.69
C GLU A 109 -3.00 -3.39 -21.72
N THR A 110 -3.29 -3.25 -20.42
CA THR A 110 -2.31 -3.05 -19.33
C THR A 110 -2.00 -4.40 -18.66
N PRO A 111 -1.91 -5.48 -19.44
CA PRO A 111 -2.10 -6.88 -19.06
C PRO A 111 -2.72 -7.19 -17.68
N ASN A 112 -3.79 -6.52 -17.25
CA ASN A 112 -4.51 -6.93 -16.05
C ASN A 112 -5.35 -8.17 -16.34
N ALA A 113 -5.28 -9.20 -15.52
CA ALA A 113 -6.20 -10.34 -15.58
C ALA A 113 -7.37 -10.09 -14.62
N ILE A 114 -8.59 -10.02 -15.17
CA ILE A 114 -9.80 -9.67 -14.40
C ILE A 114 -10.85 -10.76 -14.61
N GLY A 115 -11.47 -11.23 -13.53
CA GLY A 115 -12.59 -12.18 -13.55
C GLY A 115 -13.61 -11.88 -12.46
N VAL A 116 -14.86 -12.29 -12.68
CA VAL A 116 -16.00 -11.88 -11.83
C VAL A 116 -16.87 -13.06 -11.41
N ILE A 117 -17.24 -13.10 -10.12
CA ILE A 117 -18.43 -13.82 -9.65
C ILE A 117 -19.58 -12.81 -9.61
N PRO A 118 -20.64 -12.97 -10.43
CA PRO A 118 -21.69 -11.96 -10.56
C PRO A 118 -22.57 -11.92 -9.31
N GLY A 119 -22.89 -10.70 -8.89
CA GLY A 119 -23.86 -10.40 -7.84
C GLY A 119 -25.21 -9.96 -8.40
N SER A 120 -26.04 -9.36 -7.54
CA SER A 120 -27.41 -8.95 -7.86
C SER A 120 -27.71 -7.46 -7.65
N SER A 121 -26.88 -6.72 -6.90
CA SER A 121 -27.15 -5.31 -6.59
C SER A 121 -26.65 -4.31 -7.63
N GLY A 122 -25.78 -4.74 -8.56
CA GLY A 122 -25.08 -3.86 -9.51
C GLY A 122 -23.84 -3.16 -8.93
N GLN A 123 -23.58 -3.30 -7.63
CA GLN A 123 -22.34 -2.84 -6.99
C GLN A 123 -21.26 -3.93 -7.01
N SER A 124 -20.02 -3.58 -6.66
CA SER A 124 -18.89 -4.53 -6.64
C SER A 124 -17.98 -4.42 -5.41
N LEU A 125 -17.41 -5.53 -4.97
CA LEU A 125 -16.24 -5.58 -4.09
C LEU A 125 -15.05 -6.08 -4.90
N VAL A 126 -13.95 -5.32 -4.91
CA VAL A 126 -12.81 -5.58 -5.80
C VAL A 126 -11.62 -6.08 -4.99
N PHE A 127 -11.18 -7.32 -5.25
CA PHE A 127 -9.96 -7.90 -4.69
C PHE A 127 -8.82 -7.78 -5.70
N ILE A 128 -7.69 -7.25 -5.25
CA ILE A 128 -6.53 -6.93 -6.07
C ILE A 128 -5.33 -7.76 -5.62
N SER A 129 -4.58 -8.29 -6.57
CA SER A 129 -3.23 -8.82 -6.38
C SER A 129 -2.30 -8.28 -7.45
N THR A 130 -1.00 -8.57 -7.40
CA THR A 130 -0.04 -8.10 -8.42
C THR A 130 0.50 -9.23 -9.30
N LEU A 131 0.82 -8.89 -10.55
CA LEU A 131 1.43 -9.76 -11.55
C LEU A 131 2.92 -9.48 -11.76
N ASP A 132 3.43 -8.30 -11.41
CA ASP A 132 4.80 -7.94 -11.71
C ASP A 132 5.79 -8.32 -10.60
N ASP A 133 7.02 -8.56 -11.03
CA ASP A 133 8.16 -8.80 -10.18
C ASP A 133 9.20 -7.69 -10.33
N LEU A 134 10.02 -7.54 -9.29
CA LEU A 134 11.24 -6.74 -9.35
C LEU A 134 12.21 -7.32 -10.39
N ALA A 135 12.98 -6.45 -11.04
CA ALA A 135 13.96 -6.86 -12.05
C ALA A 135 14.96 -7.92 -11.53
N THR A 136 15.34 -7.84 -10.25
CA THR A 136 16.22 -8.82 -9.60
C THR A 136 15.59 -10.20 -9.48
N VAL A 137 14.28 -10.30 -9.25
CA VAL A 137 13.56 -11.58 -9.28
C VAL A 137 13.60 -12.16 -10.68
N ALA A 138 13.32 -11.35 -11.71
CA ALA A 138 13.38 -11.79 -13.11
C ALA A 138 14.77 -12.31 -13.50
N ASP A 139 15.84 -11.66 -13.02
CA ASP A 139 17.22 -12.13 -13.22
C ASP A 139 17.48 -13.47 -12.52
N HIS A 140 16.98 -13.63 -11.29
CA HIS A 140 17.06 -14.89 -10.56
C HIS A 140 16.24 -16.02 -11.20
N GLN A 141 15.06 -15.74 -11.74
CA GLN A 141 14.26 -16.72 -12.48
C GLN A 141 14.99 -17.19 -13.75
N ARG A 142 15.57 -16.26 -14.52
CA ARG A 142 16.35 -16.61 -15.74
C ARG A 142 17.62 -17.40 -15.41
N ALA A 143 18.23 -17.16 -14.26
CA ALA A 143 19.42 -17.87 -13.79
C ALA A 143 19.10 -19.21 -13.10
N ALA A 144 17.84 -19.47 -12.74
CA ALA A 144 17.46 -20.67 -12.02
C ALA A 144 17.65 -21.93 -12.87
N THR A 145 18.26 -22.95 -12.29
CA THR A 145 18.47 -24.26 -12.94
C THR A 145 17.41 -25.30 -12.56
N THR A 146 16.55 -24.96 -11.59
CA THR A 146 15.47 -25.81 -11.10
C THR A 146 14.17 -25.01 -11.04
N SER A 147 13.06 -25.65 -11.41
CA SER A 147 11.72 -25.09 -11.21
C SER A 147 11.39 -24.91 -9.73
N PRO A 148 10.38 -24.08 -9.39
CA PRO A 148 9.89 -23.98 -8.02
C PRO A 148 9.54 -25.36 -7.45
N HIS A 149 9.90 -25.61 -6.19
CA HIS A 149 9.72 -26.92 -5.54
C HIS A 149 9.22 -26.77 -4.11
N VAL A 150 8.44 -27.76 -3.67
CA VAL A 150 7.88 -27.80 -2.33
C VAL A 150 8.83 -28.52 -1.38
N ASP A 151 9.07 -27.93 -0.21
CA ASP A 151 9.70 -28.56 0.93
C ASP A 151 8.89 -28.22 2.20
N GLY A 152 8.10 -29.21 2.65
CA GLY A 152 7.13 -29.04 3.72
C GLY A 152 6.06 -28.00 3.41
N ASP A 153 6.03 -26.94 4.22
CA ASP A 153 5.08 -25.83 4.12
C ASP A 153 5.61 -24.64 3.30
N ARG A 154 6.70 -24.84 2.57
CA ARG A 154 7.34 -23.81 1.77
C ARG A 154 7.39 -24.22 0.31
N LEU A 155 7.07 -23.28 -0.56
CA LEU A 155 7.37 -23.39 -1.99
C LEU A 155 8.59 -22.49 -2.28
N PHE A 156 9.72 -23.09 -2.62
CA PHE A 156 10.96 -22.39 -2.91
C PHE A 156 11.05 -22.05 -4.40
N GLY A 157 11.54 -20.85 -4.70
CA GLY A 157 11.79 -20.40 -6.06
C GLY A 157 11.62 -18.88 -6.19
N PRO A 158 12.44 -18.20 -7.01
CA PRO A 158 12.22 -16.79 -7.34
C PRO A 158 10.81 -16.54 -7.88
N GLY A 159 10.14 -15.49 -7.41
CA GLY A 159 8.78 -15.10 -7.83
C GLY A 159 7.65 -15.78 -7.05
N THR A 160 7.97 -16.80 -6.23
CA THR A 160 6.95 -17.52 -5.45
C THR A 160 6.33 -16.64 -4.36
N ASN A 161 7.12 -15.77 -3.72
CA ASN A 161 6.62 -14.90 -2.66
C ASN A 161 5.67 -13.85 -3.23
N THR A 162 6.06 -13.18 -4.32
CA THR A 162 5.25 -12.14 -4.97
C THR A 162 3.95 -12.74 -5.50
N SER A 163 4.01 -13.89 -6.19
CA SER A 163 2.86 -14.52 -6.83
C SER A 163 1.87 -15.16 -5.85
N SER A 164 2.25 -15.32 -4.58
CA SER A 164 1.41 -16.00 -3.57
C SER A 164 0.06 -15.30 -3.32
N SER A 165 -0.01 -13.97 -3.43
CA SER A 165 -1.28 -13.24 -3.31
C SER A 165 -2.22 -13.55 -4.47
N THR A 166 -1.71 -13.62 -5.70
CA THR A 166 -2.50 -13.98 -6.88
C THR A 166 -3.05 -15.40 -6.78
N ALA A 167 -2.24 -16.35 -6.30
CA ALA A 167 -2.72 -17.70 -6.00
C ALA A 167 -3.80 -17.70 -4.89
N SER A 168 -3.64 -16.86 -3.86
CA SER A 168 -4.60 -16.75 -2.75
C SER A 168 -5.97 -16.25 -3.20
N ILE A 169 -6.03 -15.17 -4.00
CA ILE A 169 -7.31 -14.63 -4.46
C ILE A 169 -8.03 -15.59 -5.41
N LEU A 170 -7.29 -16.38 -6.22
CA LEU A 170 -7.87 -17.38 -7.10
C LEU A 170 -8.34 -18.63 -6.35
N ALA A 171 -7.62 -19.06 -5.31
CA ALA A 171 -8.09 -20.14 -4.43
C ALA A 171 -9.39 -19.76 -3.71
N ALA A 172 -9.51 -18.50 -3.27
CA ALA A 172 -10.73 -17.98 -2.69
C ALA A 172 -11.88 -17.95 -3.71
N ALA A 173 -11.61 -17.46 -4.93
CA ALA A 173 -12.58 -17.42 -6.01
C ALA A 173 -13.10 -18.82 -6.37
N GLU A 174 -12.20 -19.79 -6.52
CA GLU A 174 -12.52 -21.19 -6.83
C GLU A 174 -13.40 -21.80 -5.73
N ALA A 175 -13.04 -21.60 -4.46
CA ALA A 175 -13.80 -22.08 -3.33
C ALA A 175 -15.23 -21.51 -3.28
N LEU A 176 -15.38 -20.20 -3.55
CA LEU A 176 -16.68 -19.53 -3.60
C LEU A 176 -17.54 -20.09 -4.73
N VAL A 177 -16.97 -20.26 -5.94
CA VAL A 177 -17.69 -20.87 -7.08
C VAL A 177 -18.08 -22.32 -6.77
N ALA A 178 -17.15 -23.14 -6.29
CA ALA A 178 -17.37 -24.56 -6.00
C ALA A 178 -18.41 -24.80 -4.90
N SER A 179 -18.51 -23.88 -3.94
CA SER A 179 -19.53 -23.94 -2.88
C SER A 179 -20.95 -23.51 -3.34
N GLY A 180 -21.06 -22.93 -4.54
CA GLY A 180 -22.31 -22.36 -5.05
C GLY A 180 -22.72 -21.06 -4.37
N PHE A 181 -21.77 -20.33 -3.76
CA PHE A 181 -22.02 -19.03 -3.14
C PHE A 181 -22.51 -18.02 -4.19
N ARG A 182 -23.52 -17.21 -3.83
CA ARG A 182 -24.11 -16.20 -4.70
C ARG A 182 -24.06 -14.85 -3.98
N PRO A 183 -23.12 -13.97 -4.36
CA PRO A 183 -22.94 -12.73 -3.63
C PRO A 183 -24.04 -11.70 -3.94
N GLU A 184 -24.22 -10.72 -3.07
CA GLU A 184 -25.08 -9.55 -3.36
C GLU A 184 -24.37 -8.60 -4.33
N HIS A 185 -23.10 -8.30 -4.11
CA HIS A 185 -22.25 -7.49 -4.97
C HIS A 185 -21.42 -8.36 -5.91
N ASP A 186 -21.07 -7.84 -7.08
CA ASP A 186 -20.06 -8.51 -7.92
C ASP A 186 -18.77 -8.67 -7.11
N LEU A 187 -18.21 -9.89 -7.07
CA LEU A 187 -16.87 -10.11 -6.56
C LEU A 187 -15.91 -10.07 -7.73
N VAL A 188 -15.13 -9.01 -7.81
CA VAL A 188 -14.15 -8.79 -8.88
C VAL A 188 -12.79 -9.21 -8.37
N PHE A 189 -12.13 -10.11 -9.10
CA PHE A 189 -10.77 -10.56 -8.83
C PHE A 189 -9.88 -10.01 -9.93
N ALA A 190 -8.97 -9.10 -9.57
CA ALA A 190 -8.07 -8.42 -10.50
C ALA A 190 -6.61 -8.67 -10.10
N ALA A 191 -5.87 -9.38 -10.94
CA ALA A 191 -4.42 -9.43 -10.85
C ALA A 191 -3.85 -8.33 -11.75
N VAL A 192 -3.25 -7.31 -11.15
CA VAL A 192 -2.86 -6.08 -11.86
C VAL A 192 -1.39 -6.07 -12.26
N ALA A 193 -1.09 -5.42 -13.39
CA ALA A 193 0.28 -5.22 -13.85
C ALA A 193 0.88 -3.91 -13.31
N GLN A 194 2.21 -3.81 -13.39
CA GLN A 194 2.96 -2.58 -13.14
C GLN A 194 2.69 -1.93 -11.77
N GLU A 195 2.62 -2.73 -10.70
CA GLU A 195 2.56 -2.21 -9.33
C GLU A 195 3.87 -1.49 -8.98
N GLU A 196 5.01 -2.12 -9.31
CA GLU A 196 6.36 -1.63 -8.97
C GLU A 196 6.79 -0.42 -9.82
N THR A 197 6.06 -0.09 -10.90
CA THR A 197 6.40 1.00 -11.84
C THR A 197 5.32 2.08 -11.96
N GLY A 198 4.49 2.22 -10.92
CA GLY A 198 3.59 3.37 -10.79
C GLY A 198 2.10 3.03 -10.77
N LEU A 199 1.76 1.80 -10.39
CA LEU A 199 0.39 1.34 -10.16
C LEU A 199 -0.50 1.43 -11.41
N ILE A 200 0.08 1.20 -12.60
CA ILE A 200 -0.60 1.45 -13.88
C ILE A 200 -1.82 0.53 -14.05
N GLY A 201 -1.66 -0.76 -13.77
CA GLY A 201 -2.76 -1.71 -13.85
C GLY A 201 -3.90 -1.38 -12.89
N MET A 202 -3.57 -1.00 -11.66
CA MET A 202 -4.56 -0.58 -10.67
C MET A 202 -5.31 0.70 -11.07
N LYS A 203 -4.69 1.66 -11.77
CA LYS A 203 -5.39 2.85 -12.28
C LYS A 203 -6.49 2.47 -13.26
N VAL A 204 -6.22 1.51 -14.16
CA VAL A 204 -7.22 0.99 -15.11
C VAL A 204 -8.36 0.27 -14.39
N VAL A 205 -8.04 -0.58 -13.41
CA VAL A 205 -9.06 -1.25 -12.59
C VAL A 205 -9.89 -0.21 -11.82
N TYR A 206 -9.27 0.80 -11.24
CA TYR A 206 -10.00 1.85 -10.53
C TYR A 206 -10.98 2.57 -11.46
N GLU A 207 -10.53 3.01 -12.65
CA GLU A 207 -11.37 3.67 -13.64
C GLU A 207 -12.59 2.82 -14.04
N ALA A 208 -12.42 1.51 -14.17
CA ALA A 208 -13.48 0.59 -14.57
C ALA A 208 -14.55 0.32 -13.49
N PHE A 209 -14.20 0.43 -12.20
CA PHE A 209 -15.07 0.01 -11.09
C PHE A 209 -15.42 1.11 -10.08
N GLN A 210 -14.77 2.29 -10.11
CA GLN A 210 -14.93 3.36 -9.11
C GLN A 210 -16.39 3.76 -8.84
N ASP A 211 -17.25 3.81 -9.86
CA ASP A 211 -18.63 4.29 -9.73
C ASP A 211 -19.56 3.32 -8.99
N ARG A 212 -19.16 2.04 -8.87
CA ARG A 212 -20.00 0.97 -8.30
C ARG A 212 -19.33 0.17 -7.20
N ALA A 213 -18.04 0.41 -6.94
CA ALA A 213 -17.29 -0.30 -5.92
C ALA A 213 -17.72 0.12 -4.51
N VAL A 214 -18.14 -0.85 -3.68
CA VAL A 214 -18.34 -0.64 -2.23
C VAL A 214 -17.02 -0.63 -1.46
N GLY A 215 -15.95 -1.15 -2.08
CA GLY A 215 -14.60 -1.11 -1.56
C GLY A 215 -13.59 -1.83 -2.44
N PHE A 216 -12.32 -1.52 -2.22
CA PHE A 216 -11.18 -2.19 -2.84
C PHE A 216 -10.33 -2.87 -1.76
N VAL A 217 -9.84 -4.07 -2.03
CA VAL A 217 -9.03 -4.87 -1.10
C VAL A 217 -7.76 -5.29 -1.83
N ASP A 218 -6.65 -4.62 -1.51
CA ASP A 218 -5.34 -4.99 -2.02
C ASP A 218 -4.72 -6.10 -1.17
N VAL A 219 -4.60 -7.29 -1.74
CA VAL A 219 -4.23 -8.52 -1.05
C VAL A 219 -2.74 -8.76 -1.20
N LEU A 220 -1.98 -8.50 -0.13
CA LEU A 220 -0.53 -8.62 -0.05
C LEU A 220 -0.08 -9.49 1.15
N GLY A 221 -0.99 -10.25 1.76
CA GLY A 221 -0.70 -11.19 2.84
C GLY A 221 -1.90 -11.54 3.72
N ASP A 222 -1.64 -12.30 4.78
CA ASP A 222 -2.65 -12.99 5.61
C ASP A 222 -3.49 -12.11 6.56
N GLY A 223 -3.41 -10.78 6.46
CA GLY A 223 -4.22 -9.84 7.24
C GLY A 223 -3.68 -9.51 8.64
N ARG A 224 -2.43 -9.88 8.97
CA ARG A 224 -1.74 -9.43 10.21
C ARG A 224 -1.51 -7.92 10.26
N ARG A 225 -1.47 -7.27 9.11
CA ARG A 225 -1.44 -5.82 8.97
C ARG A 225 -2.59 -5.41 8.08
N ILE A 226 -3.41 -4.48 8.51
CA ILE A 226 -4.49 -3.90 7.71
C ILE A 226 -4.22 -2.41 7.58
N SER A 227 -4.05 -1.95 6.35
CA SER A 227 -3.88 -0.52 6.08
C SER A 227 -5.19 0.05 5.54
N TYR A 228 -5.63 1.19 6.06
CA TYR A 228 -6.90 1.84 5.69
C TYR A 228 -6.71 3.29 5.23
N GLY A 229 -5.46 3.77 5.23
CA GLY A 229 -5.05 5.07 4.72
C GLY A 229 -3.74 4.91 3.95
N ALA A 230 -3.49 5.86 3.05
CA ALA A 230 -2.43 5.81 2.07
C ALA A 230 -1.45 6.98 2.25
N ILE A 231 -0.16 6.66 2.44
CA ILE A 231 0.90 7.67 2.37
C ILE A 231 1.23 7.96 0.91
N GLY A 232 1.20 9.23 0.53
CA GLY A 232 1.67 9.68 -0.78
C GLY A 232 3.19 9.65 -0.83
N ILE A 233 3.72 9.29 -2.00
CA ILE A 233 5.16 9.20 -2.26
C ILE A 233 5.40 9.78 -3.64
N HIS A 234 6.04 10.94 -3.70
CA HIS A 234 6.42 11.58 -4.95
C HIS A 234 7.95 11.54 -5.06
N TRP A 235 8.42 10.74 -6.02
CA TRP A 235 9.81 10.66 -6.41
C TRP A 235 10.04 11.47 -7.66
N TRP A 236 10.97 12.41 -7.56
CA TRP A 236 11.39 13.26 -8.67
C TRP A 236 12.87 13.09 -8.95
N ARG A 237 13.23 13.30 -10.22
CA ARG A 237 14.60 13.52 -10.65
C ARG A 237 14.76 14.97 -11.04
N VAL A 238 15.58 15.71 -10.31
CA VAL A 238 15.92 17.08 -10.68
C VAL A 238 17.19 17.06 -11.53
N ILE A 239 17.05 17.44 -12.80
CA ILE A 239 18.12 17.46 -13.80
C ILE A 239 18.70 18.87 -13.91
N ALA A 240 20.02 18.97 -13.83
CA ALA A 240 20.77 20.19 -14.00
C ALA A 240 21.54 20.14 -15.33
N THR A 241 21.39 21.16 -16.18
CA THR A 241 22.05 21.25 -17.50
C THR A 241 22.67 22.63 -17.71
N GLY A 242 23.90 22.67 -18.20
CA GLY A 242 24.60 23.91 -18.52
C GLY A 242 25.88 23.69 -19.34
N PRO A 243 26.63 24.76 -19.67
CA PRO A 243 27.83 24.63 -20.47
C PRO A 243 28.97 23.94 -19.69
N PRO A 244 29.68 22.96 -20.29
CA PRO A 244 30.89 22.41 -19.71
C PRO A 244 32.04 23.43 -19.74
N GLY A 245 33.10 23.20 -18.99
CA GLY A 245 34.27 24.09 -19.03
C GLY A 245 35.41 23.70 -18.12
N HIS A 246 36.58 24.31 -18.32
CA HIS A 246 37.74 24.06 -17.46
C HIS A 246 37.60 24.81 -16.12
N SER A 247 38.04 24.23 -15.00
CA SER A 247 37.92 24.84 -13.67
C SER A 247 38.68 26.16 -13.52
N LEU A 248 39.77 26.36 -14.28
CA LEU A 248 40.51 27.64 -14.36
C LEU A 248 39.64 28.81 -14.86
N SER A 249 38.57 28.53 -15.61
CA SER A 249 37.61 29.57 -16.02
C SER A 249 36.67 29.98 -14.88
N GLY A 250 36.70 29.29 -13.74
CA GLY A 250 36.13 29.69 -12.45
C GLY A 250 34.62 29.94 -12.44
N GLY A 251 34.04 30.06 -11.23
CA GLY A 251 32.71 30.65 -11.04
C GLY A 251 31.55 30.01 -11.82
N LEU A 252 30.55 30.85 -12.11
CA LEU A 252 29.32 30.52 -12.79
C LEU A 252 29.43 30.78 -14.30
N PRO A 253 28.68 30.04 -15.15
CA PRO A 253 27.78 28.94 -14.80
C PRO A 253 28.53 27.67 -14.34
N ASN A 254 27.89 26.91 -13.44
CA ASN A 254 28.44 25.65 -12.90
C ASN A 254 27.33 24.74 -12.34
N VAL A 255 27.14 23.56 -12.95
CA VAL A 255 26.13 22.57 -12.57
C VAL A 255 26.26 22.13 -11.11
N ASN A 256 27.47 21.86 -10.61
CA ASN A 256 27.65 21.37 -9.24
C ASN A 256 27.30 22.45 -8.21
N GLN A 257 27.57 23.73 -8.53
CA GLN A 257 27.15 24.83 -7.66
C GLN A 257 25.62 24.99 -7.64
N ALA A 258 24.96 24.84 -8.79
CA ALA A 258 23.50 24.87 -8.86
C ALA A 258 22.88 23.72 -8.07
N ILE A 259 23.34 22.48 -8.25
CA ILE A 259 22.87 21.32 -7.48
C ILE A 259 23.07 21.55 -5.98
N GLY A 260 24.27 21.95 -5.55
CA GLY A 260 24.55 22.17 -4.13
C GLY A 260 23.65 23.23 -3.49
N ARG A 261 23.42 24.35 -4.18
CA ARG A 261 22.51 25.41 -3.72
C ARG A 261 21.05 24.97 -3.70
N ALA A 262 20.61 24.25 -4.74
CA ALA A 262 19.25 23.76 -4.83
C ALA A 262 18.94 22.78 -3.69
N VAL A 263 19.81 21.79 -3.46
CA VAL A 263 19.64 20.82 -2.37
C VAL A 263 19.62 21.50 -1.01
N ASP A 264 20.58 22.40 -0.72
CA ASP A 264 20.63 23.12 0.55
C ASP A 264 19.34 23.93 0.81
N ARG A 265 18.87 24.69 -0.19
CA ARG A 265 17.66 25.50 -0.07
C ARG A 265 16.38 24.66 0.00
N ILE A 266 16.28 23.56 -0.74
CA ILE A 266 15.14 22.64 -0.70
C ILE A 266 15.01 22.03 0.70
N LEU A 267 16.11 21.57 1.29
CA LEU A 267 16.10 20.97 2.64
C LEU A 267 15.86 21.99 3.75
N GLN A 268 15.88 23.28 3.44
CA GLN A 268 15.52 24.38 4.34
C GLN A 268 14.08 24.86 4.14
N ILE A 269 13.32 24.33 3.17
CA ILE A 269 11.90 24.67 3.00
C ILE A 269 11.17 24.33 4.30
N PRO A 270 10.50 25.31 4.95
CA PRO A 270 9.79 25.05 6.19
C PRO A 270 8.61 24.12 5.90
N LEU A 271 8.55 23.00 6.61
CA LEU A 271 7.41 22.10 6.51
C LEU A 271 6.15 22.79 7.06
N PRO A 272 4.98 22.66 6.41
CA PRO A 272 3.75 23.30 6.87
C PRO A 272 3.40 22.92 8.32
N ALA A 273 3.49 23.89 9.24
CA ALA A 273 3.23 23.65 10.67
C ALA A 273 1.79 23.21 10.96
N ALA A 274 0.83 23.57 10.09
CA ALA A 274 -0.56 23.15 10.19
C ALA A 274 -0.76 21.62 9.99
N HIS A 275 0.24 20.92 9.46
CA HIS A 275 0.16 19.50 9.10
C HIS A 275 1.23 18.66 9.80
N GLN A 276 1.59 18.97 11.05
CA GLN A 276 2.63 18.23 11.80
C GLN A 276 2.34 16.71 11.88
N ASP A 277 1.08 16.31 11.91
CA ASP A 277 0.66 14.90 11.99
C ASP A 277 0.64 14.17 10.64
N SER A 278 0.94 14.86 9.54
CA SER A 278 0.92 14.30 8.17
C SER A 278 2.11 13.40 7.84
N ARG A 279 3.05 13.18 8.78
CA ARG A 279 4.27 12.37 8.58
C ARG A 279 5.06 12.82 7.34
N THR A 280 5.21 14.14 7.20
CA THR A 280 5.86 14.72 6.04
C THR A 280 7.37 14.50 6.07
N ILE A 281 7.92 14.00 4.97
CA ILE A 281 9.34 13.72 4.78
C ILE A 281 9.78 14.34 3.45
N VAL A 282 10.92 15.04 3.46
CA VAL A 282 11.62 15.50 2.25
C VAL A 282 13.05 15.00 2.33
N ASN A 283 13.50 14.28 1.30
CA ASN A 283 14.79 13.62 1.31
C ASN A 283 15.48 13.67 -0.08
N VAL A 284 16.82 13.70 -0.07
CA VAL A 284 17.67 13.58 -1.26
C VAL A 284 18.61 12.39 -1.02
N ALA A 285 18.36 11.28 -1.71
CA ALA A 285 19.12 10.04 -1.52
C ALA A 285 20.24 9.85 -2.57
N MET A 286 20.10 10.46 -3.74
CA MET A 286 21.01 10.30 -4.87
C MET A 286 21.43 11.66 -5.37
N LEU A 287 22.73 11.81 -5.66
CA LEU A 287 23.30 13.00 -6.28
C LEU A 287 24.44 12.55 -7.20
N GLN A 288 24.40 12.94 -8.47
CA GLN A 288 25.39 12.56 -9.47
C GLN A 288 25.74 13.74 -10.37
N SER A 289 27.04 14.01 -10.53
CA SER A 289 27.53 15.05 -11.44
C SER A 289 29.06 15.00 -11.58
N GLY A 290 29.56 15.15 -12.81
CA GLY A 290 31.00 15.21 -13.08
C GLY A 290 31.72 13.86 -13.03
N ALA A 291 32.87 13.82 -13.71
CA ALA A 291 33.75 12.65 -13.76
C ALA A 291 35.25 13.00 -13.72
N VAL A 292 35.59 14.29 -13.84
CA VAL A 292 36.97 14.79 -13.96
C VAL A 292 37.13 16.02 -13.07
N PHE A 293 38.16 16.04 -12.22
CA PHE A 293 38.35 17.07 -11.18
C PHE A 293 38.42 18.52 -11.70
N ASN A 294 39.07 18.76 -12.84
CA ASN A 294 39.27 20.09 -13.41
C ASN A 294 38.27 20.45 -14.50
N HIS A 295 37.15 19.72 -14.61
CA HIS A 295 36.12 19.94 -15.62
C HIS A 295 34.76 20.18 -14.97
N LYS A 296 34.14 21.32 -15.27
CA LYS A 296 32.75 21.62 -14.96
C LYS A 296 31.86 20.67 -15.79
N PRO A 297 30.98 19.88 -15.17
CA PRO A 297 30.10 19.00 -15.92
C PRO A 297 29.06 19.80 -16.71
N ALA A 298 28.69 19.28 -17.88
CA ALA A 298 27.56 19.79 -18.65
C ALA A 298 26.20 19.39 -18.03
N THR A 299 26.17 18.26 -17.32
CA THR A 299 24.95 17.70 -16.73
C THR A 299 25.20 17.11 -15.35
N GLY A 300 24.14 17.08 -14.56
CA GLY A 300 24.08 16.40 -13.27
C GLY A 300 22.63 16.24 -12.84
N TRP A 301 22.39 15.49 -11.78
CA TRP A 301 21.04 15.33 -11.25
C TRP A 301 21.06 14.93 -9.77
N PHE A 302 19.93 15.10 -9.09
CA PHE A 302 19.69 14.55 -7.76
C PHE A 302 18.25 14.03 -7.63
N SER A 303 18.04 13.09 -6.71
CA SER A 303 16.69 12.58 -6.40
C SER A 303 16.01 13.47 -5.37
N LEU A 304 14.68 13.53 -5.43
CA LEU A 304 13.86 14.18 -4.42
C LEU A 304 12.72 13.23 -4.05
N ASP A 305 12.65 12.85 -2.77
CA ASP A 305 11.65 11.96 -2.19
C ASP A 305 10.79 12.78 -1.22
N ILE A 306 9.54 13.04 -1.61
CA ILE A 306 8.55 13.74 -0.81
C ILE A 306 7.49 12.73 -0.40
N ARG A 307 7.22 12.64 0.91
CA ARG A 307 6.15 11.78 1.45
C ARG A 307 5.25 12.57 2.36
N SER A 308 3.96 12.29 2.32
CA SER A 308 2.99 12.84 3.27
C SER A 308 1.69 12.03 3.26
N LEU A 309 0.94 12.10 4.35
CA LEU A 309 -0.45 11.62 4.44
C LEU A 309 -1.45 12.64 3.87
N ASP A 310 -0.99 13.83 3.46
CA ASP A 310 -1.82 14.89 2.92
C ASP A 310 -1.25 15.37 1.57
N MET A 311 -2.03 15.17 0.51
CA MET A 311 -1.61 15.55 -0.85
C MET A 311 -1.38 17.05 -0.98
N ASN A 312 -2.14 17.89 -0.27
CA ASN A 312 -1.97 19.34 -0.34
C ASN A 312 -0.60 19.77 0.23
N VAL A 313 -0.06 19.01 1.18
CA VAL A 313 1.28 19.25 1.72
C VAL A 313 2.35 18.90 0.70
N ILE A 314 2.17 17.80 -0.03
CA ILE A 314 3.06 17.42 -1.14
C ILE A 314 3.07 18.52 -2.20
N ASP A 315 1.89 18.95 -2.66
CA ASP A 315 1.73 20.03 -3.66
C ASP A 315 2.39 21.34 -3.20
N THR A 316 2.24 21.68 -1.91
CA THR A 316 2.86 22.89 -1.32
C THR A 316 4.38 22.81 -1.34
N ILE A 317 4.94 21.64 -0.98
CA ILE A 317 6.40 21.43 -1.00
C ILE A 317 6.91 21.49 -2.44
N GLU A 318 6.24 20.86 -3.39
CA GLU A 318 6.63 20.88 -4.80
C GLU A 318 6.58 22.29 -5.41
N ALA A 319 5.59 23.10 -5.04
CA ALA A 319 5.56 24.51 -5.42
C ALA A 319 6.77 25.28 -4.84
N GLY A 320 7.11 25.03 -3.57
CA GLY A 320 8.31 25.60 -2.94
C GLY A 320 9.61 25.17 -3.62
N VAL A 321 9.73 23.88 -3.96
CA VAL A 321 10.87 23.34 -4.71
C VAL A 321 10.99 24.02 -6.06
N ASN A 322 9.91 24.14 -6.84
CA ASN A 322 9.93 24.83 -8.13
C ASN A 322 10.40 26.29 -8.00
N SER A 323 9.97 27.01 -6.96
CA SER A 323 10.48 28.36 -6.67
C SER A 323 12.00 28.36 -6.44
N VAL A 324 12.50 27.44 -5.60
CA VAL A 324 13.95 27.30 -5.33
C VAL A 324 14.73 26.98 -6.62
N LEU A 325 14.23 26.06 -7.45
CA LEU A 325 14.87 25.70 -8.71
C LEU A 325 14.94 26.88 -9.67
N SER A 326 13.89 27.69 -9.76
CA SER A 326 13.84 28.91 -10.58
C SER A 326 14.86 29.96 -10.11
N ASP A 327 14.93 30.20 -8.79
CA ASP A 327 15.86 31.17 -8.19
C ASP A 327 17.32 30.74 -8.42
N VAL A 328 17.63 29.46 -8.15
CA VAL A 328 18.97 28.92 -8.34
C VAL A 328 19.34 28.93 -9.83
N SER A 329 18.40 28.63 -10.73
CA SER A 329 18.65 28.70 -12.17
C SER A 329 19.04 30.12 -12.60
N SER A 330 18.30 31.12 -12.11
CA SER A 330 18.55 32.54 -12.40
C SER A 330 19.91 33.02 -11.86
N GLU A 331 20.27 32.59 -10.65
CA GLU A 331 21.55 32.95 -10.02
C GLU A 331 22.75 32.31 -10.71
N THR A 332 22.60 31.07 -11.17
CA THR A 332 23.73 30.24 -11.62
C THR A 332 23.86 30.13 -13.13
N GLY A 333 22.83 30.51 -13.89
CA GLY A 333 22.77 30.29 -15.33
C GLY A 333 22.71 28.80 -15.73
N ILE A 334 22.30 27.93 -14.81
CA ILE A 334 22.09 26.50 -15.03
C ILE A 334 20.60 26.24 -15.13
N GLN A 335 20.17 25.46 -16.11
CA GLN A 335 18.79 25.00 -16.18
C GLN A 335 18.58 23.87 -15.16
N LEU A 336 17.63 24.04 -14.25
CA LEU A 336 17.15 23.01 -13.34
C LEU A 336 15.73 22.59 -13.71
N GLU A 337 15.52 21.31 -13.97
CA GLU A 337 14.23 20.75 -14.39
C GLU A 337 13.83 19.61 -13.46
N MET A 338 12.63 19.68 -12.90
CA MET A 338 12.07 18.62 -12.05
C MET A 338 11.24 17.67 -12.91
N GLN A 339 11.68 16.41 -13.04
CA GLN A 339 11.00 15.38 -13.83
C GLN A 339 10.42 14.29 -12.92
N PRO A 340 9.14 13.90 -13.08
CA PRO A 340 8.55 12.88 -12.24
C PRO A 340 9.21 11.53 -12.54
N PHE A 341 9.62 10.83 -11.49
CA PHE A 341 10.04 9.44 -11.59
C PHE A 341 8.86 8.51 -11.27
N GLN A 342 8.20 8.75 -10.13
CA GLN A 342 6.99 8.03 -9.75
C GLN A 342 6.16 8.88 -8.78
N LEU A 343 4.86 9.00 -9.04
CA LEU A 343 3.92 9.77 -8.21
C LEU A 343 2.83 8.83 -7.70
N THR A 344 2.95 8.44 -6.44
CA THR A 344 1.97 7.62 -5.73
C THR A 344 1.06 8.53 -4.91
N PRO A 345 -0.27 8.49 -5.13
CA PRO A 345 -1.20 9.37 -4.42
C PRO A 345 -1.28 9.03 -2.93
N SER A 346 -1.62 10.04 -2.13
CA SER A 346 -2.01 9.90 -0.73
C SER A 346 -3.53 9.86 -0.64
N GLY A 347 -4.06 9.22 0.40
CA GLY A 347 -5.51 9.20 0.64
C GLY A 347 -5.85 8.94 2.10
N GLN A 348 -6.73 9.77 2.64
CA GLN A 348 -7.34 9.62 3.96
C GLN A 348 -8.85 9.80 3.80
N ILE A 349 -9.64 8.81 4.21
CA ILE A 349 -11.10 8.89 4.18
C ILE A 349 -11.62 9.05 5.61
N PRO A 350 -12.36 10.13 5.92
CA PRO A 350 -12.97 10.31 7.23
C PRO A 350 -13.84 9.09 7.62
N GLY A 351 -13.61 8.54 8.82
CA GLY A 351 -14.34 7.37 9.31
C GLY A 351 -13.93 6.03 8.69
N ALA A 352 -12.87 5.99 7.87
CA ALA A 352 -12.42 4.73 7.26
C ALA A 352 -12.04 3.66 8.29
N ARG A 353 -11.43 4.06 9.41
CA ARG A 353 -11.05 3.16 10.51
C ARG A 353 -12.24 2.40 11.09
N GLU A 354 -13.39 3.06 11.19
CA GLU A 354 -14.65 2.53 11.73
C GLU A 354 -15.54 1.91 10.65
N SER A 355 -15.15 1.99 9.37
CA SER A 355 -15.91 1.42 8.26
C SER A 355 -16.08 -0.09 8.39
N ALA A 356 -17.18 -0.61 7.83
CA ALA A 356 -17.45 -2.04 7.81
C ALA A 356 -16.32 -2.85 7.15
N LEU A 357 -15.65 -2.31 6.13
CA LEU A 357 -14.55 -2.98 5.46
C LEU A 357 -13.35 -3.20 6.41
N VAL A 358 -12.97 -2.18 7.17
CA VAL A 358 -11.83 -2.28 8.11
C VAL A 358 -12.16 -3.14 9.32
N THR A 359 -13.31 -2.92 9.97
CA THR A 359 -13.68 -3.63 11.19
C THR A 359 -13.95 -5.11 10.93
N THR A 360 -14.51 -5.45 9.76
CA THR A 360 -14.68 -6.83 9.29
C THR A 360 -13.34 -7.48 8.98
N ALA A 361 -12.43 -6.82 8.28
CA ALA A 361 -11.09 -7.37 8.05
C ALA A 361 -10.34 -7.64 9.37
N GLU A 362 -10.50 -6.76 10.35
CA GLU A 362 -9.94 -6.89 11.69
C GLU A 362 -10.54 -8.09 12.46
N ALA A 363 -11.87 -8.25 12.39
CA ALA A 363 -12.58 -9.39 12.97
C ALA A 363 -12.14 -10.73 12.36
N ILE A 364 -12.01 -10.78 11.03
CA ILE A 364 -11.53 -11.97 10.31
C ILE A 364 -10.11 -12.32 10.74
N SER A 365 -9.19 -11.35 10.80
CA SER A 365 -7.82 -11.61 11.24
C SER A 365 -7.78 -12.24 12.64
N ARG A 366 -8.57 -11.72 13.59
CA ARG A 366 -8.71 -12.33 14.92
C ARG A 366 -9.29 -13.72 14.89
N HIS A 367 -10.33 -13.95 14.08
CA HIS A 367 -10.92 -15.27 13.90
C HIS A 367 -9.91 -16.30 13.38
N LEU A 368 -8.98 -15.87 12.52
CA LEU A 368 -7.88 -16.70 12.00
C LEU A 368 -6.70 -16.86 12.99
N GLY A 369 -6.87 -16.41 14.24
CA GLY A 369 -5.86 -16.53 15.29
C GLY A 369 -4.69 -15.54 15.13
N LEU A 370 -4.90 -14.45 14.39
CA LEU A 370 -3.91 -13.39 14.21
C LEU A 370 -4.23 -12.21 15.14
N GLU A 371 -3.19 -11.47 15.51
CA GLU A 371 -3.32 -10.18 16.19
C GLU A 371 -3.08 -9.07 15.16
N PRO A 372 -4.14 -8.50 14.54
CA PRO A 372 -3.98 -7.53 13.48
C PRO A 372 -3.45 -6.19 13.99
N THR A 373 -2.54 -5.59 13.22
CA THR A 373 -2.09 -4.22 13.40
C THR A 373 -2.70 -3.32 12.34
N LEU A 374 -3.08 -2.09 12.72
CA LEU A 374 -3.72 -1.15 11.81
C LEU A 374 -2.80 0.01 11.46
N SER A 375 -2.87 0.45 10.21
CA SER A 375 -2.07 1.58 9.70
C SER A 375 -2.91 2.50 8.83
N ASN A 376 -2.80 3.81 9.04
CA ASN A 376 -3.35 4.84 8.15
C ASN A 376 -2.34 5.27 7.06
N SER A 377 -1.24 4.53 6.90
CA SER A 377 -0.06 4.97 6.14
C SER A 377 0.52 3.87 5.26
N GLY A 378 -0.35 3.04 4.68
CA GLY A 378 0.08 2.01 3.74
C GLY A 378 0.51 2.60 2.39
N SER A 379 1.23 1.80 1.61
CA SER A 379 1.72 2.14 0.26
C SER A 379 1.63 0.90 -0.61
N SER A 380 0.68 0.87 -1.54
CA SER A 380 0.47 -0.19 -2.54
C SER A 380 -0.66 0.20 -3.52
N ASN A 381 -1.27 -0.75 -4.24
CA ASN A 381 -2.40 -0.49 -5.15
C ASN A 381 -3.57 0.26 -4.48
N MET A 382 -3.82 0.03 -3.19
CA MET A 382 -4.90 0.74 -2.46
C MET A 382 -4.76 2.27 -2.48
N ASN A 383 -3.54 2.80 -2.70
CA ASN A 383 -3.30 4.24 -2.80
C ASN A 383 -4.14 4.88 -3.91
N VAL A 384 -4.32 4.19 -5.05
CA VAL A 384 -5.11 4.70 -6.18
C VAL A 384 -6.56 4.92 -5.75
N ALA A 385 -7.18 3.95 -5.09
CA ALA A 385 -8.56 4.07 -4.64
C ALA A 385 -8.72 5.13 -3.53
N LEU A 386 -7.88 5.08 -2.49
CA LEU A 386 -7.93 6.02 -1.36
C LEU A 386 -7.67 7.46 -1.79
N GLY A 387 -6.71 7.67 -2.70
CA GLY A 387 -6.36 9.00 -3.19
C GLY A 387 -7.41 9.63 -4.09
N ASN A 388 -8.30 8.82 -4.67
CA ASN A 388 -9.45 9.28 -5.44
C ASN A 388 -10.78 9.23 -4.65
N GLY A 389 -10.71 8.98 -3.33
CA GLY A 389 -11.85 9.09 -2.42
C GLY A 389 -12.71 7.82 -2.27
N SER A 390 -12.29 6.68 -2.82
CA SER A 390 -12.97 5.39 -2.64
C SER A 390 -12.39 4.60 -1.47
N LEU A 391 -13.25 3.94 -0.70
CA LEU A 391 -12.83 3.14 0.44
C LEU A 391 -11.97 1.96 -0.02
N ALA A 392 -10.78 1.80 0.57
CA ALA A 392 -9.94 0.66 0.31
C ALA A 392 -9.14 0.23 1.54
N ILE A 393 -8.73 -1.03 1.54
CA ILE A 393 -7.80 -1.59 2.51
C ILE A 393 -6.66 -2.35 1.83
N GLY A 394 -5.51 -2.39 2.48
CA GLY A 394 -4.40 -3.28 2.14
C GLY A 394 -4.24 -4.36 3.19
N LEU A 395 -4.37 -5.63 2.80
CA LEU A 395 -4.07 -6.79 3.64
C LEU A 395 -2.59 -7.11 3.50
N GLY A 396 -1.83 -6.94 4.57
CA GLY A 396 -0.43 -7.33 4.66
C GLY A 396 -0.21 -8.40 5.71
N GLY A 397 0.94 -9.06 5.65
CA GLY A 397 1.28 -10.11 6.60
C GLY A 397 2.31 -11.07 6.04
N SER A 398 2.27 -12.34 6.49
CA SER A 398 3.19 -13.35 5.96
C SER A 398 2.83 -13.68 4.51
N ARG A 399 3.86 -13.77 3.67
CA ARG A 399 3.81 -14.38 2.32
C ARG A 399 4.91 -15.42 2.13
N GLY A 400 5.84 -15.54 3.07
CA GLY A 400 7.13 -16.21 2.92
C GLY A 400 8.29 -15.23 3.12
N GLY A 401 9.49 -15.57 2.67
CA GLY A 401 10.69 -14.80 2.98
C GLY A 401 11.74 -14.76 1.86
N LYS A 402 12.79 -13.94 2.09
CA LYS A 402 13.88 -13.69 1.13
C LYS A 402 13.38 -13.18 -0.22
N ARG A 403 12.38 -12.29 -0.20
CA ARG A 403 11.84 -11.64 -1.40
C ARG A 403 12.97 -11.00 -2.20
N ALA A 404 12.96 -11.20 -3.52
CA ALA A 404 13.95 -10.67 -4.44
C ALA A 404 15.38 -11.22 -4.28
N GLU A 405 15.54 -12.35 -3.58
CA GLU A 405 16.80 -13.08 -3.47
C GLU A 405 16.68 -14.48 -4.09
N VAL A 406 17.81 -15.13 -4.37
CA VAL A 406 17.87 -16.52 -4.90
C VAL A 406 17.13 -17.51 -3.99
N GLY A 407 17.14 -17.28 -2.68
CA GLY A 407 16.50 -18.15 -1.69
C GLY A 407 15.03 -17.84 -1.41
N GLU A 408 14.36 -17.08 -2.28
CA GLU A 408 12.95 -16.71 -2.12
C GLU A 408 12.05 -17.95 -1.96
N TRP A 409 11.06 -17.81 -1.08
CA TRP A 409 10.04 -18.84 -0.87
C TRP A 409 8.69 -18.23 -0.47
N ALA A 410 7.63 -18.96 -0.79
CA ALA A 410 6.27 -18.69 -0.34
C ALA A 410 5.86 -19.58 0.85
N ASP A 411 5.16 -18.97 1.82
CA ASP A 411 4.57 -19.65 2.99
C ASP A 411 3.20 -20.21 2.59
N VAL A 412 3.10 -21.52 2.36
CA VAL A 412 1.88 -22.18 1.88
C VAL A 412 0.73 -22.04 2.89
N PRO A 413 0.92 -22.29 4.20
CA PRO A 413 -0.10 -21.98 5.20
C PRO A 413 -0.56 -20.52 5.20
N ALA A 414 0.34 -19.54 5.00
CA ALA A 414 -0.06 -18.14 4.92
C ALA A 414 -0.86 -17.82 3.66
N MET A 415 -0.52 -18.43 2.53
CA MET A 415 -1.29 -18.32 1.29
C MET A 415 -2.72 -18.83 1.49
N LEU A 416 -2.91 -20.01 2.10
CA LEU A 416 -4.26 -20.54 2.37
C LEU A 416 -5.03 -19.68 3.39
N ARG A 417 -4.38 -19.19 4.45
CA ARG A 417 -5.01 -18.23 5.38
C ARG A 417 -5.44 -16.95 4.66
N THR A 418 -4.64 -16.47 3.72
CA THR A 418 -4.98 -15.29 2.90
C THR A 418 -6.22 -15.58 2.04
N ALA A 419 -6.29 -16.74 1.40
CA ALA A 419 -7.47 -17.17 0.65
C ALA A 419 -8.72 -17.25 1.56
N THR A 420 -8.60 -17.85 2.73
CA THR A 420 -9.67 -17.89 3.75
C THR A 420 -10.11 -16.49 4.18
N HIS A 421 -9.19 -15.55 4.37
CA HIS A 421 -9.51 -14.16 4.68
C HIS A 421 -10.36 -13.52 3.57
N VAL A 422 -9.96 -13.72 2.31
CA VAL A 422 -10.69 -13.24 1.13
C VAL A 422 -12.09 -13.87 1.02
N VAL A 423 -12.24 -15.18 1.27
CA VAL A 423 -13.56 -15.86 1.31
C VAL A 423 -14.47 -15.21 2.33
N LEU A 424 -13.96 -14.93 3.54
CA LEU A 424 -14.76 -14.33 4.61
C LEU A 424 -15.11 -12.87 4.32
N LEU A 425 -14.20 -12.09 3.73
CA LEU A 425 -14.51 -10.73 3.27
C LEU A 425 -15.56 -10.73 2.17
N ALA A 426 -15.45 -11.64 1.21
CA ALA A 426 -16.44 -11.81 0.14
C ALA A 426 -17.82 -12.16 0.72
N ALA A 427 -17.88 -13.05 1.71
CA ALA A 427 -19.13 -13.44 2.36
C ALA A 427 -19.80 -12.32 3.16
N THR A 428 -18.99 -11.49 3.83
CA THR A 428 -19.47 -10.49 4.79
C THR A 428 -19.71 -9.12 4.16
N ILE A 429 -18.80 -8.66 3.29
CA ILE A 429 -18.89 -7.36 2.62
C ILE A 429 -19.51 -7.50 1.23
N GLY A 430 -19.25 -8.60 0.52
CA GLY A 430 -19.90 -8.87 -0.76
C GLY A 430 -21.38 -9.23 -0.64
N GLY A 431 -21.86 -9.54 0.59
CA GLY A 431 -23.23 -9.96 0.90
C GLY A 431 -23.56 -11.36 0.37
N GLY A 432 -24.49 -12.08 1.01
CA GLY A 432 -24.92 -13.42 0.57
C GLY A 432 -25.64 -14.25 1.62
#